data_AF-A0A6A5YC10-F1
#
_entry.id   AF-A0A6A5YC10-F1
#
_cell.length_a   1.000
_cell.length_b   1.000
_cell.length_c   1.000
_cell.angle_alpha   90.00
_cell.angle_beta   90.00
_cell.angle_gamma   90.00
#
_symmetry.space_group_name_H-M   'P 1'
#
loop_
_entity.id
_entity.type
_entity.pdbx_description
1 polymer ?
#
loop_
_entity_poly.entity_id
_entity_poly.type
_entity_poly.pdbx_seq_one_letter_code
_entity_poly.pdbx_strand_id
1 'polypeptide(L)'
;RKSRPLPLGPFDNPSSETHHYYEANLSFLVFGVDEWFWTSYCCVDTYFGSEPYKYTYFGGSLPTDPASGGRLALDRPAWNPRQYFLAVLTQRMLQITQEWGALINAFDERLSDYEEIFAHMVPLHDPDLTHTEKLTTAVSTIRRFRDSLVKTIEAWDSFYGTNLGLFSVDASQELQERWQADVLEIRACVAELNALRIVMAQRLDLFNSMRDGVSIKWPVARTRAQ
;
A
#
# COMPACT_ATOMS: atom_id res chain seq x y z
N ARG A 1 10.05 16.37 2.75
CA ARG A 1 9.01 16.01 1.76
C ARG A 1 9.59 14.88 0.90
N LYS A 2 9.08 13.64 0.97
CA LYS A 2 9.64 12.48 0.26
C LYS A 2 8.58 11.82 -0.63
N SER A 3 7.92 12.60 -1.49
CA SER A 3 7.22 11.99 -2.64
C SER A 3 8.27 11.54 -3.64
N ARG A 4 8.02 10.42 -4.30
CA ARG A 4 8.89 9.90 -5.35
C ARG A 4 8.06 9.72 -6.62
N PRO A 5 8.61 10.04 -7.79
CA PRO A 5 7.91 9.79 -9.05
C PRO A 5 7.73 8.28 -9.21
N LEU A 6 6.54 7.88 -9.65
CA LEU A 6 6.32 6.50 -10.08
C LEU A 6 7.15 6.26 -11.36
N PRO A 7 7.97 5.21 -11.43
CA PRO A 7 8.84 4.96 -12.58
C PRO A 7 8.06 4.76 -13.88
N LEU A 8 8.79 4.75 -15.00
CA LEU A 8 8.26 4.47 -16.34
C LEU A 8 7.07 5.39 -16.68
N GLY A 9 7.28 6.71 -16.53
CA GLY A 9 6.32 7.71 -16.97
C GLY A 9 6.05 7.61 -18.49
N PRO A 10 4.95 8.20 -18.98
CA PRO A 10 4.52 8.02 -20.37
C PRO A 10 5.62 8.38 -21.37
N PHE A 11 5.90 7.45 -22.30
CA PHE A 11 6.99 7.58 -23.26
C PHE A 11 6.78 8.73 -24.26
N ASP A 12 5.51 9.03 -24.58
CA ASP A 12 5.17 9.89 -25.70
C ASP A 12 4.83 11.34 -25.32
N ASN A 13 4.74 11.67 -24.02
CA ASN A 13 4.37 13.03 -23.64
C ASN A 13 5.01 13.51 -22.32
N PRO A 14 6.03 14.40 -22.38
CA PRO A 14 6.63 15.02 -21.20
C PRO A 14 5.68 15.99 -20.46
N SER A 15 4.49 16.28 -21.02
CA SER A 15 3.42 17.04 -20.35
C SER A 15 2.34 16.16 -19.69
N SER A 16 2.47 14.83 -19.79
CA SER A 16 1.58 13.90 -19.09
C SER A 16 1.76 13.96 -17.58
N GLU A 17 0.67 13.79 -16.84
CA GLU A 17 0.65 13.92 -15.38
C GLU A 17 1.55 12.85 -14.73
N THR A 18 2.66 13.30 -14.15
CA THR A 18 3.59 12.41 -13.44
C THR A 18 2.93 11.94 -12.14
N HIS A 19 2.44 10.70 -12.11
CA HIS A 19 2.03 10.07 -10.87
C HIS A 19 3.20 9.97 -9.88
N HIS A 20 2.90 10.26 -8.61
CA HIS A 20 3.83 10.15 -7.50
C HIS A 20 3.25 9.20 -6.46
N TYR A 21 4.14 8.54 -5.74
CA TYR A 21 3.77 7.80 -4.53
C TYR A 21 4.54 8.37 -3.34
N TYR A 22 4.01 8.13 -2.16
CA TYR A 22 4.56 8.59 -0.90
C TYR A 22 4.46 7.47 0.14
N GLU A 23 5.25 7.60 1.19
CA GLU A 23 5.12 6.79 2.38
C GLU A 23 4.10 7.46 3.30
N ALA A 24 3.13 6.70 3.79
CA ALA A 24 2.11 7.16 4.73
C ALA A 24 2.17 6.32 5.99
N ASN A 25 2.25 6.95 7.15
CA ASN A 25 2.20 6.26 8.43
C ASN A 25 0.89 6.53 9.17
N LEU A 26 0.39 5.47 9.80
CA LEU A 26 -0.73 5.51 10.72
C LEU A 26 -0.34 4.81 12.01
N SER A 27 -0.56 5.48 13.13
CA SER A 27 -0.38 4.91 14.47
C SER A 27 -1.67 5.06 15.24
N PHE A 28 -2.17 3.96 15.80
CA PHE A 28 -3.41 3.95 16.55
C PHE A 28 -3.22 3.19 17.86
N LEU A 29 -3.64 3.82 18.95
CA LEU A 29 -3.51 3.31 20.30
C LEU A 29 -4.84 3.46 21.03
N VAL A 30 -5.25 2.40 21.73
CA VAL A 30 -6.37 2.42 22.68
C VAL A 30 -5.83 1.93 24.02
N PHE A 31 -6.08 2.68 25.09
CA PHE A 31 -5.62 2.35 26.43
C PHE A 31 -6.60 2.86 27.48
N GLY A 32 -6.66 2.24 28.65
CA GLY A 32 -7.61 2.58 29.70
C GLY A 32 -7.44 1.74 30.95
N VAL A 33 -8.15 2.10 32.00
CA VAL A 33 -8.19 1.31 33.24
C VAL A 33 -9.14 0.12 33.06
N ASP A 34 -10.25 0.32 32.37
CA ASP A 34 -11.28 -0.68 32.10
C ASP A 34 -12.07 -0.35 30.81
N GLU A 35 -13.13 -1.11 30.51
CA GLU A 35 -14.00 -0.91 29.34
C GLU A 35 -14.86 0.37 29.40
N TRP A 36 -14.96 1.03 30.55
CA TRP A 36 -15.77 2.23 30.76
C TRP A 36 -14.95 3.52 30.74
N PHE A 37 -13.67 3.43 31.12
CA PHE A 37 -12.75 4.55 31.17
C PHE A 37 -11.47 4.26 30.37
N TRP A 38 -11.53 4.66 29.11
CA TRP A 38 -10.45 4.48 28.14
C TRP A 38 -10.31 5.71 27.24
N THR A 39 -9.18 5.79 26.55
CA THR A 39 -8.82 6.85 25.61
C THR A 39 -8.16 6.23 24.39
N SER A 40 -8.36 6.86 23.24
CA SER A 40 -7.65 6.50 22.02
C SER A 40 -6.89 7.68 21.44
N TYR A 41 -5.76 7.35 20.81
CA TYR A 41 -4.97 8.28 20.01
C TYR A 41 -4.82 7.71 18.61
N CYS A 42 -5.12 8.52 17.59
CA CYS A 42 -4.89 8.19 16.20
C CYS A 42 -4.04 9.28 15.56
N CYS A 43 -2.82 8.92 15.16
CA CYS A 43 -1.89 9.79 14.48
C CYS A 43 -1.79 9.32 13.03
N VAL A 44 -2.21 10.18 12.10
CA VAL A 44 -2.24 9.88 10.68
C VAL A 44 -1.43 10.94 9.95
N ASP A 45 -0.50 10.50 9.11
CA ASP A 45 0.20 11.38 8.19
C ASP A 45 -0.80 11.91 7.15
N THR A 46 -0.91 13.23 7.00
CA THR A 46 -1.84 13.89 6.06
C THR A 46 -1.15 14.83 5.07
N TYR A 47 0.18 14.87 5.09
CA TYR A 47 0.99 15.87 4.38
C TYR A 47 1.05 15.69 2.85
N PHE A 48 0.37 14.67 2.32
CA PHE A 48 0.30 14.32 0.89
C PHE A 48 -1.06 14.61 0.24
N GLY A 49 -2.10 14.86 1.03
CA GLY A 49 -3.42 15.24 0.52
C GLY A 49 -3.52 16.73 0.14
N SER A 50 -4.46 17.07 -0.73
CA SER A 50 -4.91 18.45 -0.98
C SER A 50 -5.83 18.97 0.14
N GLU A 51 -5.62 18.49 1.36
CA GLU A 51 -6.59 18.53 2.46
C GLU A 51 -6.06 19.38 3.63
N PRO A 52 -5.74 20.67 3.41
CA PRO A 52 -5.10 21.51 4.42
C PRO A 52 -6.02 21.87 5.59
N TYR A 53 -7.31 21.56 5.52
CA TYR A 53 -8.31 22.07 6.45
C TYR A 53 -9.18 20.98 7.07
N LYS A 54 -9.61 21.24 8.31
CA LYS A 54 -10.55 20.41 9.07
C LYS A 54 -11.77 20.01 8.23
N TYR A 55 -12.37 20.94 7.50
CA TYR A 55 -13.59 20.65 6.71
C TYR A 55 -13.35 19.69 5.54
N THR A 56 -12.10 19.47 5.12
CA THR A 56 -11.79 18.47 4.09
C THR A 56 -11.89 17.03 4.64
N TYR A 57 -11.64 16.85 5.94
CA TYR A 57 -11.84 15.57 6.65
C TYR A 57 -13.22 15.41 7.28
N PHE A 58 -13.90 16.53 7.60
CA PHE A 58 -15.15 16.56 8.35
C PHE A 58 -16.30 17.24 7.60
N GLY A 59 -16.30 17.20 6.26
CA GLY A 59 -17.22 17.92 5.38
C GLY A 59 -18.67 17.42 5.33
N GLY A 60 -19.09 16.59 6.31
CA GLY A 60 -20.45 16.06 6.41
C GLY A 60 -21.32 16.85 7.39
N SER A 61 -22.64 16.79 7.20
CA SER A 61 -23.62 17.37 8.15
C SER A 61 -23.69 16.60 9.47
N LEU A 62 -23.22 15.34 9.49
CA LEU A 62 -23.17 14.49 10.67
C LEU A 62 -21.75 14.38 11.22
N PRO A 63 -21.56 14.39 12.55
CA PRO A 63 -20.23 14.20 13.14
C PRO A 63 -19.71 12.79 12.85
N THR A 64 -18.56 12.69 12.20
CA THR A 64 -17.89 11.42 11.87
C THR A 64 -16.62 11.22 12.69
N ASP A 65 -16.26 9.96 12.91
CA ASP A 65 -15.12 9.56 13.70
C ASP A 65 -13.80 9.78 12.92
N PRO A 66 -12.89 10.63 13.42
CA PRO A 66 -11.61 10.91 12.75
C PRO A 66 -10.73 9.66 12.61
N ALA A 67 -10.71 8.79 13.63
CA ALA A 67 -9.79 7.67 13.70
C ALA A 67 -10.08 6.65 12.60
N SER A 68 -11.34 6.49 12.21
CA SER A 68 -11.83 5.67 11.09
C SER A 68 -11.65 6.30 9.70
N GLY A 69 -11.11 7.52 9.61
CA GLY A 69 -11.06 8.27 8.36
C GLY A 69 -12.43 8.83 7.95
N GLY A 70 -13.30 9.10 8.94
CA GLY A 70 -14.63 9.66 8.70
C GLY A 70 -15.69 8.63 8.27
N ARG A 71 -15.41 7.33 8.40
CA ARG A 71 -16.31 6.24 7.95
C ARG A 71 -17.28 5.75 9.02
N LEU A 72 -16.96 5.96 10.30
CA LEU A 72 -17.87 5.67 11.41
C LEU A 72 -18.60 6.93 11.85
N ALA A 73 -19.87 6.79 12.20
CA ALA A 73 -20.68 7.89 12.70
C ALA A 73 -20.53 8.05 14.23
N LEU A 74 -20.38 9.28 14.72
CA LEU A 74 -20.22 9.56 16.16
C LEU A 74 -21.55 9.57 16.92
N ASP A 75 -22.69 9.57 16.23
CA ASP A 75 -24.02 9.46 16.86
C ASP A 75 -24.30 8.03 17.38
N ARG A 76 -23.50 7.05 16.95
CA ARG A 76 -23.55 5.64 17.37
C ARG A 76 -22.17 5.14 17.80
N PRO A 77 -21.59 5.70 18.87
CA PRO A 77 -20.23 5.38 19.27
C PRO A 77 -20.11 3.92 19.74
N ALA A 78 -18.98 3.29 19.42
CA ALA A 78 -18.61 2.00 19.99
C ALA A 78 -18.03 2.23 21.38
N TRP A 79 -18.81 1.91 22.42
CA TRP A 79 -18.41 2.14 23.81
C TRP A 79 -17.35 1.16 24.30
N ASN A 80 -17.34 -0.06 23.76
CA ASN A 80 -16.35 -1.05 24.12
C ASN A 80 -15.01 -0.74 23.41
N PRO A 81 -13.88 -0.62 24.14
CA PRO A 81 -12.60 -0.22 23.54
C PRO A 81 -12.07 -1.24 22.54
N ARG A 82 -12.28 -2.54 22.79
CA ARG A 82 -11.84 -3.63 21.90
C ARG A 82 -12.63 -3.59 20.59
N GLN A 83 -13.94 -3.36 20.68
CA GLN A 83 -14.80 -3.15 19.54
C GLN A 83 -14.41 -1.91 18.74
N TYR A 84 -14.19 -0.78 19.41
CA TYR A 84 -13.77 0.44 18.74
C TYR A 84 -12.44 0.25 18.03
N PHE A 85 -11.50 -0.47 18.67
CA PHE A 85 -10.22 -0.78 18.06
C PHE A 85 -10.37 -1.56 16.75
N LEU A 86 -11.13 -2.66 16.78
CA LEU A 86 -11.38 -3.47 15.59
C LEU A 86 -12.10 -2.67 14.50
N ALA A 87 -13.14 -1.91 14.85
CA ALA A 87 -13.88 -1.11 13.89
C ALA A 87 -12.98 -0.09 13.17
N VAL A 88 -12.12 0.63 13.92
CA VAL A 88 -11.15 1.57 13.33
C VAL A 88 -10.14 0.83 12.45
N LEU A 89 -9.60 -0.29 12.93
CA LEU A 89 -8.65 -1.11 12.17
C LEU A 89 -9.26 -1.60 10.85
N THR A 90 -10.50 -2.10 10.87
CA THR A 90 -11.25 -2.50 9.66
C THR A 90 -11.34 -1.36 8.65
N GLN A 91 -11.77 -0.17 9.10
CA GLN A 91 -11.90 0.98 8.20
C GLN A 91 -10.56 1.41 7.59
N ARG A 92 -9.48 1.34 8.36
CA ARG A 92 -8.14 1.66 7.87
C ARG A 92 -7.56 0.58 6.95
N MET A 93 -7.83 -0.70 7.22
CA MET A 93 -7.43 -1.78 6.31
C MET A 93 -8.14 -1.67 4.96
N LEU A 94 -9.42 -1.27 4.94
CA LEU A 94 -10.14 -0.98 3.70
C LEU A 94 -9.50 0.18 2.94
N GLN A 95 -9.16 1.28 3.62
CA GLN A 95 -8.48 2.41 3.01
C GLN A 95 -7.11 2.00 2.43
N ILE A 96 -6.28 1.32 3.22
CA ILE A 96 -4.96 0.82 2.83
C ILE A 96 -5.07 -0.05 1.57
N THR A 97 -6.05 -0.95 1.54
CA THR A 97 -6.28 -1.86 0.41
C THR A 97 -6.65 -1.10 -0.86
N GLN A 98 -7.55 -0.12 -0.76
CA GLN A 98 -7.93 0.74 -1.88
C GLN A 98 -6.76 1.55 -2.42
N GLU A 99 -5.97 2.16 -1.55
CA GLU A 99 -4.81 2.97 -1.95
C GLU A 99 -3.71 2.13 -2.59
N TRP A 100 -3.41 0.95 -2.03
CA TRP A 100 -2.47 0.01 -2.63
C TRP A 100 -2.97 -0.52 -3.98
N GLY A 101 -4.25 -0.85 -4.09
CA GLY A 101 -4.86 -1.29 -5.35
C GLY A 101 -4.71 -0.24 -6.44
N ALA A 102 -5.07 1.02 -6.15
CA ALA A 102 -4.90 2.11 -7.10
C ALA A 102 -3.43 2.32 -7.51
N LEU A 103 -2.51 2.33 -6.54
CA LEU A 103 -1.08 2.50 -6.80
C LEU A 103 -0.50 1.37 -7.66
N ILE A 104 -0.83 0.13 -7.34
CA ILE A 104 -0.28 -1.04 -8.04
C ILE A 104 -0.89 -1.17 -9.43
N ASN A 105 -2.18 -0.93 -9.61
CA ASN A 105 -2.80 -0.95 -10.94
C ASN A 105 -2.15 0.09 -11.85
N ALA A 106 -2.00 1.34 -11.38
CA ALA A 106 -1.35 2.39 -12.15
C ALA A 106 0.12 2.08 -12.48
N PHE A 107 0.82 1.35 -11.60
CA PHE A 107 2.19 0.93 -11.88
C PHE A 107 2.26 -0.27 -12.84
N ASP A 108 1.35 -1.23 -12.70
CA ASP A 108 1.27 -2.44 -13.52
C ASP A 108 0.96 -2.11 -15.00
N GLU A 109 0.08 -1.13 -15.22
CA GLU A 109 -0.18 -0.58 -16.55
C GLU A 109 1.11 -0.04 -17.19
N ARG A 110 1.86 0.79 -16.46
CA ARG A 110 3.15 1.34 -16.94
C ARG A 110 4.21 0.28 -17.21
N LEU A 111 4.23 -0.77 -16.39
CA LEU A 111 5.13 -1.90 -16.60
C LEU A 111 4.76 -2.66 -17.88
N SER A 112 3.46 -2.82 -18.15
CA SER A 112 2.95 -3.47 -19.37
C SER A 112 3.26 -2.65 -20.62
N ASP A 113 3.02 -1.34 -20.59
CA ASP A 113 3.36 -0.44 -21.70
C ASP A 113 4.86 -0.51 -22.02
N TYR A 114 5.70 -0.51 -20.98
CA TYR A 114 7.15 -0.63 -21.16
C TYR A 114 7.56 -1.97 -21.75
N GLU A 115 6.92 -3.06 -21.33
CA GLU A 115 7.17 -4.40 -21.87
C GLU A 115 6.88 -4.47 -23.37
N GLU A 116 5.72 -3.94 -23.79
CA GLU A 116 5.34 -3.90 -25.20
C GLU A 116 6.34 -3.08 -26.03
N ILE A 117 6.68 -1.88 -25.55
CA ILE A 117 7.67 -1.02 -26.20
C ILE A 117 9.03 -1.71 -26.29
N PHE A 118 9.49 -2.33 -25.20
CA PHE A 118 10.78 -3.02 -25.15
C PHE A 118 10.82 -4.20 -26.13
N ALA A 119 9.74 -4.97 -26.24
CA ALA A 119 9.63 -6.08 -27.19
C ALA A 119 9.79 -5.61 -28.65
N HIS A 120 9.34 -4.39 -28.96
CA HIS A 120 9.40 -3.82 -30.30
C HIS A 120 10.73 -3.10 -30.61
N MET A 121 11.57 -2.82 -29.59
CA MET A 121 12.75 -1.96 -29.73
C MET A 121 14.13 -2.66 -29.71
N VAL A 122 14.23 -3.98 -29.48
CA VAL A 122 15.57 -4.62 -29.37
C VAL A 122 16.13 -5.04 -30.74
N PRO A 123 17.38 -4.65 -31.14
CA PRO A 123 18.43 -4.00 -30.37
C PRO A 123 18.88 -2.66 -30.98
N LEU A 124 18.31 -1.54 -30.55
CA LEU A 124 19.02 -0.26 -30.69
C LEU A 124 20.06 -0.14 -29.57
N HIS A 125 21.29 0.14 -29.97
CA HIS A 125 22.40 0.46 -29.10
C HIS A 125 21.92 1.53 -28.08
N ASP A 126 21.96 1.22 -26.79
CA ASP A 126 21.67 2.13 -25.69
C ASP A 126 23.01 2.63 -25.09
N PRO A 127 23.72 3.55 -25.78
CA PRO A 127 25.01 4.04 -25.33
C PRO A 127 24.92 4.80 -23.99
N ASP A 128 23.74 5.34 -23.67
CA ASP A 128 23.49 6.15 -22.49
C ASP A 128 22.98 5.33 -21.28
N LEU A 129 22.85 3.99 -21.43
CA LEU A 129 22.34 3.08 -20.40
C LEU A 129 20.93 3.44 -19.87
N THR A 130 20.15 4.17 -20.67
CA THR A 130 18.85 4.73 -20.28
C THR A 130 17.84 3.63 -19.97
N HIS A 131 17.85 2.53 -20.72
CA HIS A 131 16.98 1.38 -20.47
C HIS A 131 17.41 0.61 -19.22
N THR A 132 18.71 0.50 -19.00
CA THR A 132 19.26 -0.17 -17.80
C THR A 132 18.89 0.60 -16.54
N GLU A 133 18.96 1.93 -16.56
CA GLU A 133 18.55 2.79 -15.44
C GLU A 133 17.05 2.70 -15.18
N LYS A 134 16.22 2.77 -16.23
CA LYS A 134 14.75 2.63 -16.13
C LYS A 134 14.36 1.27 -15.55
N LEU A 135 14.94 0.17 -16.04
CA LEU A 135 14.73 -1.19 -15.53
C LEU A 135 15.15 -1.32 -14.07
N THR A 136 16.32 -0.78 -13.71
CA THR A 136 16.82 -0.81 -12.32
C THR A 136 15.89 -0.04 -11.37
N THR A 137 15.39 1.10 -11.81
CA THR A 137 14.45 1.93 -11.03
C THR A 137 13.09 1.25 -10.89
N ALA A 138 12.58 0.61 -11.95
CA ALA A 138 11.36 -0.18 -11.91
C ALA A 138 11.50 -1.36 -10.94
N VAL A 139 12.55 -2.18 -11.08
CA VAL A 139 12.84 -3.33 -10.21
C VAL A 139 12.96 -2.93 -8.75
N SER A 140 13.67 -1.84 -8.45
CA SER A 140 13.82 -1.37 -7.06
C SER A 140 12.48 -0.89 -6.47
N THR A 141 11.62 -0.28 -7.29
CA THR A 141 10.28 0.15 -6.89
C THR A 141 9.34 -1.04 -6.65
N ILE A 142 9.33 -2.04 -7.56
CA ILE A 142 8.57 -3.28 -7.41
C ILE A 142 8.93 -3.98 -6.09
N ARG A 143 10.24 -4.14 -5.83
CA ARG A 143 10.73 -4.75 -4.58
C ARG A 143 10.21 -4.00 -3.35
N ARG A 144 10.30 -2.68 -3.35
CA ARG A 144 9.83 -1.88 -2.20
C ARG A 144 8.33 -2.04 -1.97
N PHE A 145 7.52 -2.03 -3.02
CA PHE A 145 6.07 -2.21 -2.88
C PHE A 145 5.73 -3.61 -2.35
N ARG A 146 6.31 -4.65 -2.96
CA ARG A 146 6.15 -6.04 -2.50
C ARG A 146 6.56 -6.20 -1.04
N ASP A 147 7.73 -5.71 -0.66
CA ASP A 147 8.27 -5.86 0.70
C ASP A 147 7.43 -5.07 1.72
N SER A 148 6.84 -3.94 1.33
CA SER A 148 5.90 -3.21 2.18
C SER A 148 4.61 -4.00 2.40
N LEU A 149 4.05 -4.61 1.35
CA LEU A 149 2.86 -5.45 1.46
C LEU A 149 3.12 -6.67 2.34
N VAL A 150 4.27 -7.33 2.18
CA VAL A 150 4.70 -8.46 3.03
C VAL A 150 4.66 -8.06 4.50
N LYS A 151 5.25 -6.93 4.87
CA LYS A 151 5.28 -6.46 6.27
C LYS A 151 3.87 -6.25 6.84
N THR A 152 2.96 -5.67 6.07
CA THR A 152 1.57 -5.46 6.49
C THR A 152 0.85 -6.80 6.70
N ILE A 153 1.02 -7.74 5.78
CA ILE A 153 0.41 -9.09 5.85
C ILE A 153 0.96 -9.86 7.06
N GLU A 154 2.28 -9.89 7.24
CA GLU A 154 2.93 -10.58 8.37
C GLU A 154 2.53 -9.97 9.72
N ALA A 155 2.41 -8.64 9.80
CA ALA A 155 1.95 -7.96 11.00
C ALA A 155 0.51 -8.35 11.35
N TRP A 156 -0.38 -8.46 10.36
CA TRP A 156 -1.74 -8.95 10.57
C TRP A 156 -1.74 -10.42 11.01
N ASP A 157 -1.01 -11.30 10.32
CA ASP A 157 -0.98 -12.73 10.65
C ASP A 157 -0.44 -12.96 12.07
N SER A 158 0.59 -12.20 12.47
CA SER A 158 1.09 -12.21 13.84
C SER A 158 0.03 -11.74 14.83
N PHE A 159 -0.63 -10.61 14.57
CA PHE A 159 -1.68 -10.10 15.45
C PHE A 159 -2.85 -11.09 15.59
N TYR A 160 -3.31 -11.65 14.47
CA TYR A 160 -4.39 -12.63 14.40
C TYR A 160 -4.04 -13.89 15.19
N GLY A 161 -2.80 -14.39 15.04
CA GLY A 161 -2.34 -15.62 15.70
C GLY A 161 -2.07 -15.47 17.20
N THR A 162 -1.63 -14.29 17.68
CA THR A 162 -1.19 -14.13 19.08
C THR A 162 -2.17 -13.35 19.94
N ASN A 163 -2.82 -12.31 19.39
CA ASN A 163 -3.52 -11.30 20.19
C ASN A 163 -5.03 -11.31 20.01
N LEU A 164 -5.57 -12.01 19.00
CA LEU A 164 -7.01 -12.00 18.74
C LEU A 164 -7.84 -12.56 19.91
N GLY A 165 -7.30 -13.52 20.67
CA GLY A 165 -7.96 -14.07 21.86
C GLY A 165 -8.20 -13.04 22.97
N LEU A 166 -7.48 -11.91 22.95
CA LEU A 166 -7.70 -10.80 23.90
C LEU A 166 -9.00 -10.04 23.62
N PHE A 167 -9.56 -10.21 22.42
CA PHE A 167 -10.81 -9.59 22.03
C PHE A 167 -11.99 -10.40 22.58
N SER A 168 -11.96 -11.73 22.59
CA SER A 168 -13.11 -12.61 22.89
C SER A 168 -13.57 -12.72 24.36
N VAL A 169 -13.09 -11.85 25.27
CA VAL A 169 -13.41 -11.96 26.71
C VAL A 169 -14.76 -11.30 27.03
N ASP A 170 -15.69 -12.07 27.61
CA ASP A 170 -16.98 -11.62 28.17
C ASP A 170 -17.89 -10.82 27.24
N ALA A 171 -17.87 -11.12 25.94
CA ALA A 171 -18.68 -10.44 24.94
C ALA A 171 -20.13 -10.96 24.88
N SER A 172 -21.09 -10.04 24.71
CA SER A 172 -22.45 -10.42 24.31
C SER A 172 -22.43 -11.09 22.93
N GLN A 173 -23.49 -11.83 22.62
CA GLN A 173 -23.60 -12.46 21.31
C GLN A 173 -23.54 -11.42 20.17
N GLU A 174 -24.21 -10.28 20.29
CA GLU A 174 -24.18 -9.25 19.26
C GLU A 174 -22.78 -8.64 19.10
N LEU A 175 -22.04 -8.49 20.20
CA LEU A 175 -20.68 -7.98 20.17
C LEU A 175 -19.74 -8.97 19.48
N GLN A 176 -19.90 -10.26 19.78
CA GLN A 176 -19.13 -11.33 19.15
C GLN A 176 -19.40 -11.40 17.64
N GLU A 177 -20.66 -11.30 17.21
CA GLU A 177 -21.04 -11.29 15.79
C GLU A 177 -20.41 -10.10 15.05
N ARG A 178 -20.43 -8.90 15.66
CA ARG A 178 -19.79 -7.71 15.08
C ARG A 178 -18.28 -7.87 14.97
N TRP A 179 -17.62 -8.44 15.98
CA TRP A 179 -16.18 -8.70 15.91
C TRP A 179 -15.82 -9.70 14.83
N GLN A 180 -16.60 -10.77 14.69
CA GLN A 180 -16.37 -11.72 13.60
C GLN A 180 -16.53 -11.04 12.24
N ALA A 181 -17.51 -10.15 12.08
CA ALA A 181 -17.67 -9.38 10.86
C ALA A 181 -16.45 -8.48 10.58
N ASP A 182 -15.98 -7.72 11.57
CA ASP A 182 -14.77 -6.88 11.45
C ASP A 182 -13.53 -7.71 11.07
N VAL A 183 -13.32 -8.83 11.74
CA VAL A 183 -12.20 -9.73 11.48
C VAL A 183 -12.28 -10.35 10.08
N LEU A 184 -13.47 -10.74 9.63
CA LEU A 184 -13.67 -11.26 8.27
C LEU A 184 -13.36 -10.20 7.22
N GLU A 185 -13.77 -8.95 7.44
CA GLU A 185 -13.50 -7.83 6.55
C GLU A 185 -11.99 -7.53 6.47
N ILE A 186 -11.29 -7.52 7.60
CA ILE A 186 -9.84 -7.35 7.62
C ILE A 186 -9.14 -8.51 6.88
N ARG A 187 -9.61 -9.74 7.06
CA ARG A 187 -9.07 -10.90 6.32
C ARG A 187 -9.29 -10.77 4.81
N ALA A 188 -10.43 -10.24 4.37
CA ALA A 188 -10.68 -9.95 2.96
C ALA A 188 -9.68 -8.91 2.42
N CYS A 189 -9.46 -7.82 3.16
CA CYS A 189 -8.44 -6.81 2.83
C CYS A 189 -7.04 -7.44 2.70
N VAL A 190 -6.63 -8.28 3.66
CA VAL A 190 -5.32 -8.93 3.65
C VAL A 190 -5.18 -9.92 2.49
N ALA A 191 -6.26 -10.62 2.13
CA ALA A 191 -6.27 -11.49 0.95
C ALA A 191 -6.04 -10.68 -0.34
N GLU A 192 -6.66 -9.50 -0.47
CA GLU A 192 -6.45 -8.59 -1.60
C GLU A 192 -5.03 -8.03 -1.63
N LEU A 193 -4.49 -7.57 -0.49
CA LEU A 193 -3.08 -7.14 -0.38
C LEU A 193 -2.11 -8.27 -0.78
N ASN A 194 -2.43 -9.52 -0.45
CA ASN A 194 -1.63 -10.67 -0.86
C ASN A 194 -1.74 -10.94 -2.38
N ALA A 195 -2.90 -10.72 -2.99
CA ALA A 195 -3.04 -10.79 -4.44
C ALA A 195 -2.16 -9.74 -5.13
N LEU A 196 -2.18 -8.49 -4.65
CA LEU A 196 -1.32 -7.41 -5.14
C LEU A 196 0.18 -7.74 -4.95
N ARG A 197 0.55 -8.36 -3.83
CA ARG A 197 1.92 -8.83 -3.58
C ARG A 197 2.36 -9.86 -4.62
N ILE A 198 1.47 -10.80 -4.99
CA ILE A 198 1.73 -11.82 -6.02
C ILE A 198 1.94 -11.15 -7.39
N VAL A 199 1.12 -10.16 -7.76
CA VAL A 199 1.30 -9.40 -9.01
C VAL A 199 2.69 -8.75 -9.05
N MET A 200 3.09 -8.06 -7.98
CA MET A 200 4.43 -7.46 -7.91
C MET A 200 5.56 -8.49 -7.96
N ALA A 201 5.37 -9.68 -7.38
CA ALA A 201 6.35 -10.76 -7.48
C ALA A 201 6.51 -11.26 -8.93
N GLN A 202 5.41 -11.48 -9.65
CA GLN A 202 5.43 -11.88 -11.05
C GLN A 202 6.12 -10.83 -11.93
N ARG A 203 5.79 -9.55 -11.76
CA ARG A 203 6.45 -8.45 -12.47
C ARG A 203 7.93 -8.35 -12.14
N LEU A 204 8.32 -8.61 -10.89
CA LEU A 204 9.73 -8.61 -10.50
C LEU A 204 10.53 -9.66 -11.27
N ASP A 205 10.00 -10.89 -11.39
CA ASP A 205 10.68 -11.98 -12.10
C ASP A 205 10.85 -11.65 -13.59
N LEU A 206 9.79 -11.15 -14.23
CA LEU A 206 9.82 -10.69 -15.61
C LEU A 206 10.87 -9.59 -15.84
N PHE A 207 10.84 -8.53 -15.03
CA PHE A 207 11.75 -7.39 -15.21
C PHE A 207 13.21 -7.73 -14.87
N ASN A 208 13.46 -8.68 -13.96
CA ASN A 208 14.81 -9.21 -13.77
C ASN A 208 15.28 -9.96 -15.01
N SER A 209 14.44 -10.82 -15.61
CA SER A 209 14.77 -11.52 -16.86
C SER A 209 15.08 -10.54 -18.01
N MET A 210 14.29 -9.47 -18.16
CA MET A 210 14.55 -8.43 -19.16
C MET A 210 15.90 -7.74 -18.94
N ARG A 211 16.20 -7.34 -17.68
CA ARG A 211 17.47 -6.70 -17.32
C ARG A 211 18.67 -7.62 -17.57
N ASP A 212 18.54 -8.89 -17.23
CA ASP A 212 19.61 -9.86 -17.38
C ASP A 212 19.83 -10.18 -18.88
N GLY A 213 18.77 -10.21 -19.69
CA GLY A 213 18.84 -10.32 -21.16
C GLY A 213 19.54 -9.13 -21.85
N VAL A 214 19.41 -7.92 -21.31
CA VAL A 214 20.19 -6.74 -21.75
C VAL A 214 21.67 -6.90 -21.37
N SER A 215 21.96 -7.41 -20.18
CA SER A 215 23.32 -7.59 -19.67
C SER A 215 24.13 -8.63 -20.47
N ILE A 216 23.48 -9.67 -21.00
CA ILE A 216 24.14 -10.74 -21.79
C ILE A 216 24.52 -10.25 -23.21
N LYS A 217 23.79 -9.28 -23.78
CA LYS A 217 24.03 -8.78 -25.14
C LYS A 217 25.18 -7.77 -25.26
N TRP A 218 25.82 -7.37 -24.16
CA TRP A 218 27.01 -6.52 -24.15
C TRP A 218 28.28 -7.37 -24.01
N PRO A 219 29.07 -7.61 -25.07
CA PRO A 219 30.42 -8.10 -24.90
C PRO A 219 31.27 -6.95 -24.37
N VAL A 220 31.87 -7.13 -23.18
CA VAL A 220 32.96 -6.28 -22.70
C VAL A 220 34.02 -6.24 -23.79
N ALA A 221 34.15 -5.10 -24.47
CA ALA A 221 35.21 -4.86 -25.43
C ALA A 221 36.56 -5.00 -24.70
N ARG A 222 37.18 -6.18 -24.80
CA ARG A 222 38.55 -6.38 -24.37
C ARG A 222 39.44 -5.62 -25.35
N THR A 223 39.79 -4.40 -24.99
CA THR A 223 40.87 -3.65 -25.62
C THR A 223 42.17 -4.42 -25.37
N ARG A 224 42.62 -5.20 -26.34
CA ARG A 224 44.02 -5.63 -26.44
C ARG A 224 44.80 -4.46 -27.03
N ALA A 225 45.50 -3.73 -26.17
CA ALA A 225 46.58 -2.86 -26.62
C ALA A 225 47.81 -3.74 -26.95
N GLN A 226 48.33 -3.57 -28.17
CA GLN A 226 49.66 -4.01 -28.59
C GLN A 226 50.70 -2.98 -28.15
#